data_AF-A0A3B7MUM3-F1
#
_entry.id   AF-A0A3B7MUM3-F1
#
_cell.length_a   1.000
_cell.length_b   1.000
_cell.length_c   1.000
_cell.angle_alpha   90.00
_cell.angle_beta   90.00
_cell.angle_gamma   90.00
#
_symmetry.space_group_name_H-M   'P 1'
#
loop_
_entity.id
_entity.type
_entity.pdbx_description
1 polymer ?
#
loop_
_entity_poly.entity_id
_entity_poly.type
_entity_poly.pdbx_seq_one_letter_code
_entity_poly.pdbx_strand_id
1 'polypeptide(L)'
;MKTRTEIFELTIDGKPLVVKATPYQTLSTETRFRVSINDSPIHIFGWDKDLNRLTAIDSSSAAGSVPNKIDEAVGRQLYQRVAA
;
A
#
# COMPACT_ATOMS: atom_id res chain seq x y z
N MET A 1 1.07 4.46 -18.65
CA MET A 1 1.78 5.17 -17.57
C MET A 1 3.01 4.35 -17.19
N LYS A 2 4.20 4.96 -17.06
CA LYS A 2 5.37 4.26 -16.54
C LYS A 2 5.12 4.01 -15.04
N THR A 3 4.92 2.75 -14.65
CA THR A 3 4.71 2.35 -13.26
C THR A 3 6.05 2.47 -12.51
N ARG A 4 6.39 3.68 -12.04
CA ARG A 4 7.60 3.90 -11.24
C ARG A 4 7.34 3.40 -9.84
N THR A 5 8.21 2.50 -9.35
CA THR A 5 8.22 2.14 -7.93
C THR A 5 8.63 3.36 -7.13
N GLU A 6 7.81 3.73 -6.15
CA GLU A 6 8.13 4.74 -5.17
C GLU A 6 8.63 4.07 -3.89
N ILE A 7 9.68 4.63 -3.32
CA ILE A 7 10.25 4.18 -2.05
C ILE A 7 10.17 5.35 -1.09
N PHE A 8 9.58 5.14 0.07
CA PHE A 8 9.45 6.16 1.10
C PHE A 8 9.50 5.54 2.49
N GLU A 9 9.85 6.37 3.46
CA GLU A 9 9.94 5.97 4.86
C GLU A 9 8.73 6.48 5.64
N LEU A 10 8.24 5.65 6.54
CA LEU A 10 7.20 5.97 7.51
C LEU A 10 7.73 5.74 8.92
N THR A 11 7.36 6.60 9.87
CA THR A 11 7.65 6.36 11.28
C THR A 11 6.34 6.05 12.00
N ILE A 12 6.20 4.83 12.53
CA ILE A 12 5.00 4.37 13.26
C ILE A 12 5.43 3.85 14.62
N ASP A 13 4.84 4.40 15.69
CA ASP A 13 5.20 4.08 17.08
C ASP A 13 6.72 4.19 17.35
N GLY A 14 7.37 5.19 16.72
CA GLY A 14 8.81 5.44 16.85
C GLY A 14 9.71 4.46 16.08
N LYS A 15 9.14 3.53 15.31
CA LYS A 15 9.88 2.59 14.46
C LYS A 15 9.86 3.05 13.00
N PRO A 16 11.02 3.19 12.34
CA PRO A 16 11.05 3.46 10.91
C PRO A 16 10.63 2.21 10.11
N LEU A 17 9.89 2.45 9.04
CA LEU A 17 9.38 1.47 8.10
C LEU A 17 9.71 1.95 6.69
N VAL A 18 10.40 1.13 5.91
CA VAL A 18 10.66 1.39 4.49
C VAL A 18 9.52 0.77 3.69
N VAL A 19 8.85 1.58 2.88
CA VAL A 19 7.74 1.15 2.04
C VAL A 19 8.15 1.26 0.58
N LYS A 20 8.02 0.15 -0.16
CA LYS A 20 8.23 0.08 -1.60
C LYS A 20 6.88 -0.14 -2.26
N ALA A 21 6.39 0.85 -3.00
CA ALA A 21 5.08 0.82 -3.63
C ALA A 21 5.18 0.95 -5.15
N THR A 22 4.61 -0.02 -5.87
CA THR A 22 4.53 0.01 -7.33
C THR A 22 3.06 0.05 -7.76
N PRO A 23 2.58 1.14 -8.38
CA PRO A 23 1.23 1.19 -8.92
C PRO A 23 1.09 0.23 -10.11
N TYR A 24 -0.08 -0.37 -10.27
CA TYR A 24 -0.48 -1.10 -11.47
C TYR A 24 -1.98 -0.93 -11.70
N GLN A 25 -2.38 -0.99 -12.97
CA GLN A 25 -3.79 -0.95 -13.36
C GLN A 25 -4.31 -2.38 -13.51
N THR A 26 -5.51 -2.62 -13.01
CA THR A 26 -6.26 -3.84 -13.31
C THR A 26 -6.99 -3.71 -14.65
N LEU A 27 -7.51 -4.84 -15.17
CA LEU A 27 -8.39 -4.83 -16.36
C LEU A 27 -9.63 -3.95 -16.16
N SER A 28 -10.05 -3.77 -14.92
CA SER A 28 -11.20 -2.94 -14.51
C SER A 28 -10.85 -1.46 -14.31
N THR A 29 -9.69 -1.00 -14.82
CA THR A 29 -9.14 0.37 -14.68
C THR A 29 -8.91 0.87 -13.25
N GLU A 30 -9.17 0.05 -12.24
CA GLU A 30 -8.84 0.33 -10.85
C GLU A 30 -7.31 0.33 -10.66
N THR A 31 -6.81 1.40 -10.03
CA THR A 31 -5.40 1.50 -9.64
C THR A 31 -5.18 0.76 -8.33
N ARG A 32 -4.22 -0.16 -8.34
CA ARG A 32 -3.77 -0.91 -7.17
C ARG A 32 -2.27 -0.73 -6.98
N PHE A 33 -1.79 -1.03 -5.78
CA PHE A 33 -0.38 -0.89 -5.43
C PHE A 33 0.14 -2.23 -4.93
N ARG A 34 1.25 -2.68 -5.51
CA ARG A 34 2.09 -3.71 -4.90
C ARG A 34 2.96 -3.04 -3.86
N VAL A 35 2.79 -3.40 -2.60
CA VAL A 35 3.45 -2.76 -1.47
C VAL A 35 4.26 -3.78 -0.70
N SER A 36 5.55 -3.53 -0.52
CA SER A 36 6.41 -4.27 0.41
C SER A 36 6.82 -3.33 1.55
N ILE A 37 6.76 -3.82 2.79
CA ILE A 37 7.01 -3.06 4.01
C ILE A 37 8.21 -3.71 4.71
N ASN A 38 9.34 -3.02 4.85
CA ASN A 38 10.58 -3.60 5.38
C ASN A 38 10.99 -4.92 4.69
N ASP A 39 10.87 -4.96 3.36
CA ASP A 39 11.15 -6.17 2.56
C ASP A 39 10.26 -7.38 2.91
N SER A 40 9.09 -7.14 3.52
CA SER A 40 8.03 -8.13 3.68
C SER A 40 7.53 -8.65 2.32
N PRO A 41 6.79 -9.78 2.32
CA PRO A 41 5.98 -10.17 1.19
C PRO A 41 5.13 -9.01 0.64
N ILE A 42 4.85 -9.07 -0.66
CA ILE A 42 4.07 -8.03 -1.34
C ILE A 42 2.61 -8.13 -0.91
N HIS A 43 2.11 -7.03 -0.36
CA HIS A 43 0.69 -6.77 -0.11
C HIS A 43 0.08 -6.01 -1.29
N ILE A 44 -1.20 -6.21 -1.51
CA ILE A 44 -1.95 -5.48 -2.54
C ILE A 44 -2.80 -4.43 -1.85
N PHE A 45 -2.48 -3.16 -2.08
CA PHE A 45 -3.31 -2.05 -1.63
C PHE A 45 -4.27 -1.62 -2.75
N GLY A 46 -5.53 -1.44 -2.39
CA GLY A 46 -6.59 -1.00 -3.30
C GLY A 46 -7.54 -0.03 -2.60
N TRP A 47 -8.37 0.65 -3.39
CA TRP A 47 -9.37 1.57 -2.83
C TRP A 47 -10.52 0.78 -2.25
N ASP A 48 -10.73 0.93 -0.94
CA ASP A 48 -11.87 0.35 -0.24
C ASP A 48 -12.95 1.42 -0.06
N LYS A 49 -14.16 1.13 -0.56
CA LYS A 49 -15.27 2.09 -0.57
C LYS A 49 -15.94 2.21 0.79
N ASP A 50 -15.92 1.15 1.59
CA ASP A 50 -16.55 1.11 2.91
C ASP A 50 -15.71 1.88 3.94
N LEU A 51 -14.38 1.76 3.84
CA LEU A 51 -13.40 2.46 4.66
C LEU A 51 -12.99 3.84 4.08
N ASN A 52 -13.40 4.14 2.85
CA ASN A 52 -13.09 5.37 2.12
C ASN A 52 -11.59 5.71 2.09
N ARG A 53 -10.74 4.69 1.87
CA ARG A 53 -9.27 4.81 1.89
C ARG A 53 -8.60 3.72 1.07
N LEU A 54 -7.32 3.90 0.77
CA LEU A 54 -6.47 2.79 0.30
C LEU A 54 -6.14 1.88 1.49
N THR A 55 -6.31 0.57 1.34
CA THR A 55 -6.03 -0.46 2.36
C THR A 55 -5.55 -1.73 1.69
N ALA A 56 -4.92 -2.62 2.46
CA ALA A 56 -4.57 -3.96 2.02
C ALA A 56 -5.84 -4.77 1.71
N ILE A 57 -5.99 -5.17 0.46
CA ILE A 57 -7.13 -5.96 -0.06
C ILE A 57 -6.71 -7.40 -0.39
N ASP A 58 -5.43 -7.77 -0.20
CA ASP A 58 -5.03 -9.14 -0.38
C ASP A 58 -5.51 -10.01 0.80
N SER A 59 -6.24 -11.07 0.47
CA SER A 59 -6.68 -12.11 1.41
C SER A 59 -5.64 -13.23 1.55
N SER A 60 -4.42 -13.03 1.06
CA SER A 60 -3.46 -14.11 0.89
C SER A 60 -2.77 -14.42 2.22
N SER A 61 -3.07 -15.59 2.78
CA SER A 61 -2.43 -16.13 3.99
C SER A 61 -0.89 -16.18 3.90
N ALA A 62 -0.32 -16.12 2.70
CA ALA A 62 1.12 -16.11 2.45
C ALA A 62 1.78 -14.74 2.71
N ALA A 63 1.04 -13.63 2.62
CA ALA A 63 1.59 -12.30 2.87
C ALA A 63 1.57 -11.92 4.36
N GLY A 64 0.75 -12.62 5.16
CA GLY A 64 0.48 -12.24 6.54
C GLY A 64 -0.45 -11.03 6.62
N SER A 65 -1.07 -10.79 7.77
CA SER A 65 -1.95 -9.63 7.94
C SER A 65 -1.11 -8.38 8.24
N VAL A 66 -1.29 -7.30 7.48
CA VAL A 66 -0.66 -6.02 7.79
C VAL A 66 -1.28 -5.46 9.07
N PRO A 67 -0.50 -5.05 10.09
CA PRO A 67 -1.05 -4.42 11.27
C PRO A 67 -1.84 -3.16 10.91
N ASN A 68 -3.06 -2.99 11.47
CA ASN A 68 -3.97 -1.90 11.12
C ASN A 68 -3.32 -0.51 11.09
N LYS A 69 -2.48 -0.18 12.08
CA LYS A 69 -1.78 1.12 12.11
C LYS A 69 -0.86 1.33 10.91
N ILE A 70 -0.18 0.28 10.47
CA ILE A 70 0.72 0.32 9.32
C ILE A 70 -0.11 0.41 8.03
N ASP A 71 -1.16 -0.39 7.91
CA ASP A 71 -2.12 -0.33 6.79
C ASP A 71 -2.65 1.10 6.59
N GLU A 72 -3.13 1.71 7.67
CA GLU A 72 -3.69 3.06 7.64
C GLU A 72 -2.68 4.12 7.21
N ALA A 73 -1.45 4.05 7.73
CA ALA A 73 -0.42 5.01 7.42
C ALA A 73 0.09 4.87 5.97
N VAL A 74 0.30 3.63 5.53
CA VAL A 74 0.69 3.32 4.15
C VAL A 74 -0.42 3.76 3.19
N GLY A 75 -1.67 3.37 3.45
CA GLY A 75 -2.82 3.74 2.64
C GLY A 75 -2.98 5.26 2.47
N ARG A 76 -2.81 6.01 3.56
CA ARG A 76 -2.81 7.48 3.53
C ARG A 76 -1.69 8.04 2.66
N GLN A 77 -0.46 7.53 2.78
CA GLN A 77 0.67 7.99 1.96
C GLN A 77 0.46 7.68 0.48
N LEU A 78 -0.04 6.49 0.16
CA LEU A 78 -0.36 6.12 -1.21
C LEU A 78 -1.41 7.07 -1.80
N TYR A 79 -2.45 7.41 -1.03
CA TYR A 79 -3.50 8.31 -1.50
C TYR A 79 -2.96 9.70 -1.81
N GLN A 80 -2.13 10.26 -0.92
CA GLN A 80 -1.48 11.56 -1.12
C GLN A 80 -0.59 11.59 -2.37
N ARG A 81 0.08 10.47 -2.69
CA ARG A 81 0.98 10.35 -3.85
C ARG A 81 0.26 10.17 -5.18
N VAL A 82 -0.97 9.68 -5.14
CA VAL A 82 -1.84 9.52 -6.32
C VAL A 82 -2.67 10.77 -6.59
N ALA A 83 -3.02 11.49 -5.53
CA ALA A 83 -3.75 12.76 -5.61
C ALA A 83 -2.86 13.97 -5.92
N ALA A 84 -1.53 13.79 -5.90
CA ALA A 84 -0.52 14.81 -6.24
C ALA A 84 -0.11 14.73 -7.71
#